data_AF-A0A504HFQ3-F1
#
_entry.id   AF-A0A504HFQ3-F1
#
_cell.length_a   1.000
_cell.length_b   1.000
_cell.length_c   1.000
_cell.angle_alpha   90.00
_cell.angle_beta   90.00
_cell.angle_gamma   90.00
#
_symmetry.space_group_name_H-M   'P 1'
#
loop_
_entity.id
_entity.type
_entity.pdbx_description
1 polymer ?
#
loop_
_entity_poly.entity_id
_entity_poly.type
_entity_poly.pdbx_seq_one_letter_code
_entity_poly.pdbx_strand_id
1 'polypeptide(L)' 'MTFAVWIENRTPFVAGTCVQTNADGNEVFLAVFSASFDMLKNATQFQPASEQLPVSFGDVPFGDPAYSSTRY' A
#
# COMPACT_ATOMS: atom_id res chain seq x y z
N MET A 1 -6.04 8.86 -17.77
CA MET A 1 -6.66 9.63 -16.66
C MET A 1 -5.54 10.21 -15.83
N THR A 2 -5.58 11.51 -15.54
CA THR A 2 -4.43 12.24 -14.96
C THR A 2 -4.90 12.97 -13.72
N PHE A 3 -4.63 12.41 -12.55
CA PHE A 3 -4.71 13.14 -11.29
C PHE A 3 -3.54 14.14 -11.25
N ALA A 4 -3.83 15.43 -11.36
CA ALA A 4 -2.81 16.49 -11.34
C ALA A 4 -2.48 16.91 -9.89
N VAL A 5 -2.24 15.94 -9.01
CA VAL A 5 -1.80 16.18 -7.63
C VAL A 5 -0.38 15.67 -7.49
N TRP A 6 0.55 16.59 -7.21
CA TRP A 6 1.94 16.22 -6.94
C TRP A 6 2.06 15.72 -5.50
N ILE A 7 2.54 14.48 -5.34
CA ILE A 7 2.75 13.85 -4.04
C ILE A 7 4.21 13.41 -3.95
N GLU A 8 4.88 13.86 -2.90
CA GLU A 8 6.27 13.50 -2.59
C GLU A 8 6.31 12.47 -1.47
N ASN A 9 6.87 11.30 -1.75
CA ASN A 9 7.13 10.30 -0.72
C ASN A 9 8.45 10.63 0.01
N ARG A 10 8.34 11.13 1.24
CA ARG A 10 9.48 11.42 2.12
C ARG A 10 9.83 10.28 3.08
N THR A 11 9.22 9.11 2.89
CA THR A 11 9.47 7.92 3.69
C THR A 11 10.47 7.00 2.99
N PRO A 12 11.16 6.10 3.71
CA PRO A 12 12.02 5.08 3.08
C PRO A 12 11.22 3.93 2.43
N PHE A 13 9.89 4.00 2.46
CA PHE A 13 9.00 2.92 2.05
C PHE A 13 8.61 3.01 0.58
N VAL A 14 8.41 1.86 -0.05
CA VAL A 14 7.94 1.79 -1.44
C VAL A 14 6.47 2.22 -1.48
N ALA A 15 6.14 3.12 -2.41
CA ALA A 15 4.77 3.58 -2.63
C ALA A 15 4.23 3.07 -3.97
N GLY A 16 3.01 2.53 -3.94
CA GLY A 16 2.20 2.25 -5.13
C GLY A 16 1.05 3.25 -5.21
N THR A 17 0.65 3.61 -6.43
CA THR A 17 -0.48 4.53 -6.65
C THR A 17 -1.51 3.91 -7.59
N CYS A 18 -2.79 4.10 -7.29
CA CYS A 18 -3.89 3.69 -8.16
C CYS A 18 -5.08 4.63 -8.02
N VAL A 19 -5.99 4.58 -8.99
CA VAL A 19 -7.26 5.31 -8.96
C VAL A 19 -8.37 4.28 -8.75
N GLN A 20 -9.26 4.54 -7.81
CA GLN A 20 -10.44 3.71 -7.54
C GLN A 20 -11.70 4.58 -7.52
N THR A 21 -12.86 3.97 -7.72
CA THR A 21 -14.15 4.65 -7.59
C THR A 21 -14.72 4.39 -6.20
N ASN A 22 -15.16 5.43 -5.49
CA ASN A 22 -15.82 5.26 -4.19
C ASN A 22 -17.31 4.88 -4.36
N ALA A 23 -18.02 4.67 -3.24
CA ALA A 23 -19.43 4.25 -3.24
C ALA A 23 -20.37 5.25 -3.95
N ASP A 24 -19.97 6.52 -4.05
CA ASP A 24 -20.75 7.59 -4.69
C ASP A 24 -20.42 7.75 -6.19
N GLY A 25 -19.52 6.93 -6.74
CA GLY A 25 -19.08 7.04 -8.12
C GLY A 25 -17.94 8.05 -8.35
N ASN A 26 -17.37 8.64 -7.29
CA ASN A 26 -16.29 9.60 -7.41
C ASN A 26 -14.93 8.89 -7.55
N GLU A 27 -14.06 9.42 -8.41
CA GLU A 27 -12.68 8.94 -8.52
C GLU A 27 -11.87 9.37 -7.28
N VAL A 28 -11.15 8.42 -6.71
CA VAL A 28 -10.28 8.58 -5.55
C VAL A 28 -8.88 8.12 -5.91
N PHE A 29 -7.90 9.00 -5.71
CA PHE A 29 -6.49 8.66 -5.82
C PHE A 29 -6.01 8.02 -4.52
N LEU A 30 -5.51 6.79 -4.62
CA LEU A 30 -4.98 6.03 -3.50
C LEU A 30 -3.46 5.92 -3.62
N ALA A 31 -2.75 6.42 -2.61
CA ALA A 31 -1.34 6.13 -2.38
C ALA A 31 -1.23 5.05 -1.29
N VAL A 32 -0.60 3.93 -1.62
CA VAL A 32 -0.38 2.82 -0.69
C VAL A 32 1.10 2.69 -0.42
N PHE A 33 1.47 2.62 0.86
CA PHE A 33 2.85 2.46 1.29
C PHE A 33 3.05 1.04 1.80
N SER A 34 4.08 0.35 1.31
CA SER A 34 4.52 -0.90 1.91
C SER A 34 5.63 -0.64 2.92
N ALA A 35 5.35 -0.91 4.19
CA ALA A 35 6.32 -0.78 5.27
C ALA A 35 6.62 -2.17 5.84
N SER A 36 7.70 -2.77 5.36
CA SER A 36 8.23 -4.04 5.87
C SER A 36 9.23 -3.77 7.00
N PHE A 37 9.14 -4.56 8.06
CA PHE A 37 10.00 -4.47 9.24
C PHE A 37 10.62 -5.82 9.57
N ASP A 38 11.90 -5.81 9.93
CA ASP A 38 12.61 -6.95 10.47
C ASP A 38 12.72 -6.84 11.99
N MET A 39 12.77 -8.00 12.64
CA MET A 39 13.11 -8.11 14.06
C MET A 39 14.22 -9.14 14.21
N LEU A 40 15.41 -8.68 14.63
CA LEU A 40 16.50 -9.58 14.94
C LEU A 40 16.15 -10.41 16.19
N LYS A 41 16.66 -11.64 16.26
CA LYS A 41 16.44 -12.52 17.41
C LYS A 41 16.93 -11.83 18.69
N ASN A 42 16.05 -11.71 19.68
CA ASN A 42 16.26 -10.99 20.96
C ASN A 42 16.35 -9.46 20.87
N ALA A 43 16.03 -8.84 19.72
CA ALA A 43 15.85 -7.39 19.67
C ALA A 43 14.58 -6.98 20.42
N THR A 44 14.57 -5.78 20.99
CA THR A 44 13.40 -5.20 21.66
C THR A 44 12.62 -4.24 20.77
N GLN A 45 13.11 -3.99 19.55
CA GLN A 45 12.54 -3.02 18.61
C GLN A 45 12.57 -3.58 17.18
N PHE A 46 11.56 -3.17 16.41
CA PHE A 46 11.52 -3.39 14.96
C PHE A 46 12.39 -2.37 14.25
N GLN A 47 13.03 -2.80 13.17
CA GLN A 47 13.76 -1.93 12.26
C GLN A 47 13.17 -2.07 10.85
N PRO A 48 13.17 -1.02 10.02
CA PRO A 48 12.78 -1.16 8.62
C PRO A 48 13.58 -2.30 7.97
N ALA A 49 12.88 -3.18 7.26
CA ALA A 49 13.50 -4.31 6.59
C ALA A 49 14.45 -3.83 5.49
N SER A 50 15.59 -4.51 5.34
CA SER A 50 16.58 -4.17 4.30
C SER A 50 16.03 -4.33 2.89
N GLU A 51 15.10 -5.28 2.71
CA GLU A 51 14.30 -5.47 1.51
C GLU A 51 12.84 -5.15 1.84
N GLN A 52 12.27 -4.17 1.13
CA GLN A 52 10.86 -3.82 1.26
C GLN A 52 10.04 -4.72 0.34
N LEU A 53 9.09 -5.46 0.91
CA LEU A 53 8.18 -6.29 0.11
C LEU A 53 7.15 -5.38 -0.58
N PRO A 54 6.86 -5.55 -1.88
CA PRO A 54 5.90 -4.72 -2.58
C PRO A 54 4.46 -4.99 -2.08
N VAL A 55 3.61 -3.95 -2.10
CA VAL A 55 2.16 -4.18 -1.98
C VAL A 55 1.68 -4.85 -3.26
N SER A 56 1.21 -6.09 -3.14
CA SER A 56 0.54 -6.78 -4.23
C SER A 56 -0.91 -6.29 -4.30
N PHE A 57 -1.23 -5.50 -5.33
CA PHE A 57 -2.62 -5.19 -5.69
C PHE A 57 -3.23 -6.42 -6.39
N GLY A 58 -3.50 -7.46 -5.61
CA GLY A 58 -4.00 -8.74 -6.10
C GLY A 58 -5.50 -8.80 -6.31
N ASP A 59 -6.24 -7.85 -5.72
CA ASP A 59 -7.70 -7.79 -5.82
C ASP A 59 -8.11 -6.54 -6.58
N VAL A 60 -8.79 -6.72 -7.71
CA VAL A 60 -9.59 -5.64 -8.30
C VAL A 60 -10.76 -5.48 -7.34
N PRO A 61 -11.00 -4.31 -6.71
CA PRO A 61 -12.08 -4.16 -5.75
C PRO A 61 -13.43 -4.42 -6.44
N PHE A 62 -13.88 -5.67 -6.42
CA PHE A 62 -15.18 -6.10 -6.90
C PHE A 62 -16.11 -6.18 -5.70
N GLY A 63 -16.40 -5.00 -5.12
CA GLY A 63 -17.54 -4.78 -4.25
C GLY A 63 -17.59 -5.46 -2.89
N ASP A 64 -16.61 -6.29 -2.48
CA ASP A 64 -16.62 -6.94 -1.17
C ASP A 64 -15.27 -6.85 -0.43
N PRO A 65 -15.18 -6.02 0.62
CA PRO A 65 -13.98 -5.88 1.47
C PRO A 65 -13.53 -7.17 2.15
N ALA A 66 -14.39 -8.20 2.26
CA ALA A 66 -14.06 -9.47 2.88
C ALA A 66 -13.11 -10.35 2.04
N TYR A 67 -12.95 -10.05 0.74
CA TYR A 67 -12.05 -10.78 -0.16
C TYR A 67 -10.71 -10.07 -0.40
N SER A 68 -10.56 -8.84 0.09
CA SER A 68 -9.29 -8.09 0.06
C SER A 68 -8.33 -8.63 1.13
N SER A 69 -7.81 -9.82 0.89
CA SER A 69 -6.65 -10.35 1.60
C SER A 69 -5.82 -11.18 0.63
N THR A 70 -4.70 -10.62 0.19
CA THR A 70 -3.58 -11.43 -0.29
C THR A 70 -3.20 -12.40 0.81
N ARG A 71 -3.64 -13.66 0.65
CA ARG A 71 -3.13 -14.80 1.42
C ARG A 71 -1.65 -14.97 1.12
N TYR A 72 -0.88 -15.14 2.20
CA TYR A 72 0.55 -15.46 2.24
C TYR A 72 0.98 -16.54 1.25
#